data_AF-A0A7C3Z6C6-F1
#
_entry.id   AF-A0A7C3Z6C6-F1
#
_cell.length_a   1.000
_cell.length_b   1.000
_cell.length_c   1.000
_cell.angle_alpha   90.00
_cell.angle_beta   90.00
_cell.angle_gamma   90.00
#
_symmetry.space_group_name_H-M   'P 1'
#
loop_
_entity.id
_entity.type
_entity.pdbx_description
1 polymer ?
#
loop_
_entity_poly.entity_id
_entity_poly.type
_entity_poly.pdbx_seq_one_letter_code
_entity_poly.pdbx_strand_id
1 'polypeptide(L)'
;DPSLKSEPNLLYANGIAHYLERAGVNFNLALGFALLAFSTFVYDTLDVCTRLARYILQELIGLKTRTGAVLATFITLALPMAVLMITKEKGYLIAWPIFGTSNQLLASLTLLALSVYLVRTKKNPLFAVLPMIFMMVFTIWSLIQQIMPLALLARPLAFGAKAQPDVVIGGVVGIILLILSMWLIVESVRVLTRTHNKTHQMNT
;
A
#
# COMPACT_ATOMS: atom_id res chain seq x y z
N ASP A 1 2.80 2.67 25.09
CA ASP A 1 1.42 2.41 25.50
C ASP A 1 1.00 0.97 25.29
N PRO A 2 0.25 0.36 26.24
CA PRO A 2 -0.31 -0.99 26.09
C PRO A 2 -1.31 -1.12 24.93
N SER A 3 -1.88 0.00 24.47
CA SER A 3 -2.78 0.07 23.30
C SER A 3 -2.08 -0.14 21.96
N LEU A 4 -0.75 -0.02 21.88
CA LEU A 4 0.02 -0.27 20.65
C LEU A 4 0.25 -1.77 20.35
N LYS A 5 -0.17 -2.67 21.26
CA LYS A 5 -0.14 -4.13 21.08
C LYS A 5 -1.49 -4.74 20.70
N SER A 6 -2.54 -3.94 20.54
CA SER A 6 -3.86 -4.44 20.13
C SER A 6 -3.88 -4.81 18.65
N GLU A 7 -4.78 -5.71 18.28
CA GLU A 7 -5.00 -6.09 16.88
C GLU A 7 -5.30 -4.84 16.02
N PRO A 8 -4.74 -4.72 14.79
CA PRO A 8 -4.90 -3.53 13.94
C PRO A 8 -6.35 -3.07 13.78
N ASN A 9 -7.26 -4.03 13.67
CA ASN A 9 -8.70 -3.80 13.54
C ASN A 9 -9.25 -3.07 14.77
N LEU A 10 -8.80 -3.46 15.97
CA LEU A 10 -9.17 -2.81 17.23
C LEU A 10 -8.53 -1.44 17.37
N LEU A 11 -7.28 -1.26 16.94
CA LEU A 11 -6.63 0.05 16.97
C LEU A 11 -7.39 1.05 16.09
N TYR A 12 -7.76 0.64 14.88
CA TYR A 12 -8.58 1.43 13.96
C TYR A 12 -9.96 1.73 14.52
N ALA A 13 -10.66 0.69 14.99
CA ALA A 13 -12.02 0.84 15.53
C ALA A 13 -12.05 1.70 16.80
N ASN A 14 -11.07 1.56 17.70
CA ASN A 14 -10.96 2.40 18.89
C ASN A 14 -10.71 3.87 18.54
N GLY A 15 -9.89 4.13 17.50
CA GLY A 15 -9.63 5.50 17.02
C GLY A 15 -10.89 6.18 16.52
N ILE A 16 -11.68 5.49 15.69
CA ILE A 16 -12.97 5.98 15.20
C ILE A 16 -13.97 6.12 16.35
N ALA A 17 -14.03 5.14 17.25
CA ALA A 17 -14.95 5.14 18.37
C ALA A 17 -14.70 6.32 19.33
N HIS A 18 -13.45 6.64 19.64
CA HIS A 18 -13.09 7.83 20.45
C HIS A 18 -13.46 9.14 19.74
N TYR A 19 -13.32 9.19 18.41
CA TYR A 19 -13.70 10.37 17.63
C TYR A 19 -15.21 10.59 17.62
N LEU A 20 -15.99 9.51 17.43
CA LEU A 20 -17.44 9.54 17.43
C LEU A 20 -18.03 9.75 18.83
N GLU A 21 -17.35 9.26 19.87
CA GLU A 21 -17.70 9.55 21.27
C GLU A 21 -17.64 11.04 21.56
N ARG A 22 -16.58 11.72 21.09
CA ARG A 22 -16.49 13.19 21.18
C ARG A 22 -17.56 13.92 20.36
N ALA A 23 -18.12 13.28 19.35
CA ALA A 23 -19.26 13.78 18.58
C ALA A 23 -20.62 13.44 19.22
N GLY A 24 -20.65 12.78 20.37
CA GLY A 24 -21.88 12.46 21.13
C GLY A 24 -22.46 11.08 20.85
N VAL A 25 -21.78 10.21 20.10
CA VAL A 25 -22.23 8.84 19.81
C VAL A 25 -21.73 7.86 20.88
N ASN A 26 -22.56 6.90 21.30
CA ASN A 26 -22.14 5.90 22.28
C ASN A 26 -20.94 5.08 21.77
N PHE A 27 -19.89 4.97 22.58
CA PHE A 27 -18.65 4.26 22.26
C PHE A 27 -18.88 2.84 21.75
N ASN A 28 -19.76 2.06 22.38
CA ASN A 28 -20.02 0.68 21.99
C ASN A 28 -20.67 0.57 20.61
N LEU A 29 -21.55 1.51 20.27
CA LEU A 29 -22.17 1.59 18.95
C LEU A 29 -21.13 2.01 17.89
N ALA A 30 -20.31 3.00 18.22
CA ALA A 30 -19.26 3.51 17.34
C ALA A 30 -18.17 2.45 17.07
N LEU A 31 -17.79 1.67 18.08
CA LEU A 31 -16.84 0.56 17.96
C LEU A 31 -17.39 -0.54 17.05
N GLY A 32 -18.64 -0.97 17.27
CA GLY A 32 -19.29 -1.99 16.45
C GLY A 32 -19.41 -1.54 14.98
N PHE A 33 -19.83 -0.29 14.76
CA PHE A 33 -19.88 0.31 13.43
C PHE A 33 -18.50 0.36 12.75
N ALA A 34 -17.47 0.80 13.47
CA ALA A 34 -16.12 0.91 12.92
C ALA A 34 -15.50 -0.44 12.57
N LEU A 35 -15.74 -1.48 13.39
CA LEU A 35 -15.32 -2.85 13.09
C LEU A 35 -16.02 -3.41 11.85
N LEU A 36 -17.33 -3.20 11.74
CA LEU A 36 -18.09 -3.63 10.55
C LEU A 36 -17.61 -2.89 9.29
N ALA A 37 -17.49 -1.56 9.35
CA ALA A 37 -17.01 -0.75 8.24
C ALA A 37 -15.59 -1.17 7.80
N PHE A 38 -14.71 -1.46 8.75
CA PHE A 38 -13.36 -1.97 8.48
C PHE A 38 -13.41 -3.31 7.76
N SER A 39 -14.16 -4.28 8.27
CA SER A 39 -14.28 -5.60 7.66
C SER A 39 -14.87 -5.50 6.25
N THR A 40 -15.95 -4.75 6.06
CA THR A 40 -16.56 -4.54 4.74
C THR A 40 -15.58 -3.90 3.76
N PHE A 41 -14.85 -2.87 4.18
CA PHE A 41 -13.82 -2.23 3.35
C PHE A 41 -12.74 -3.21 2.86
N VAL A 42 -12.26 -4.07 3.76
CA VAL A 42 -11.25 -5.09 3.42
C VAL A 42 -11.83 -6.11 2.44
N TYR A 43 -13.06 -6.58 2.65
CA TYR A 43 -13.71 -7.53 1.76
C TYR A 43 -13.98 -6.95 0.37
N ASP A 44 -14.48 -5.72 0.29
CA ASP A 44 -14.75 -5.04 -0.98
C ASP A 44 -13.45 -4.81 -1.78
N THR A 45 -12.37 -4.42 -1.09
CA THR A 45 -11.06 -4.24 -1.74
C THR A 45 -10.50 -5.57 -2.24
N LEU A 46 -10.63 -6.64 -1.45
CA LEU A 46 -10.17 -7.98 -1.85
C LEU A 46 -10.94 -8.49 -3.06
N ASP A 47 -12.26 -8.33 -3.09
CA ASP A 47 -13.09 -8.71 -4.25
C ASP A 47 -12.67 -7.94 -5.52
N VAL A 48 -12.53 -6.62 -5.43
CA VAL A 48 -12.12 -5.80 -6.57
C VAL A 48 -10.71 -6.18 -7.05
N CYS A 49 -9.76 -6.40 -6.12
CA CYS A 49 -8.39 -6.79 -6.47
C CYS A 49 -8.32 -8.16 -7.13
N THR A 50 -9.02 -9.17 -6.61
CA THR A 50 -9.04 -10.52 -7.20
C THR A 50 -9.73 -10.51 -8.57
N ARG A 51 -10.79 -9.73 -8.72
CA ARG A 51 -11.45 -9.53 -10.01
C ARG A 51 -10.52 -8.87 -11.04
N LEU A 52 -9.78 -7.83 -10.64
CA LEU A 52 -8.81 -7.14 -11.50
C LEU A 52 -7.64 -8.04 -11.87
N ALA A 53 -7.05 -8.75 -10.92
CA ALA A 53 -5.94 -9.67 -11.16
C ALA A 53 -6.34 -10.77 -12.15
N ARG A 54 -7.57 -11.29 -12.05
CA ARG A 54 -8.12 -12.23 -13.02
C ARG A 54 -8.19 -11.63 -14.43
N TYR A 55 -8.61 -10.37 -14.58
CA TYR A 55 -8.66 -9.71 -15.89
C TYR A 55 -7.26 -9.51 -16.48
N ILE A 56 -6.29 -9.06 -15.66
CA ILE A 56 -4.89 -8.88 -16.09
C ILE A 56 -4.28 -10.23 -16.52
N LEU A 57 -4.53 -11.32 -15.79
CA LEU A 57 -4.06 -12.66 -16.18
C LEU A 57 -4.72 -13.16 -17.46
N GLN A 58 -6.03 -12.93 -17.64
CA GLN A 58 -6.71 -13.30 -18.89
C GLN A 58 -6.12 -12.56 -20.10
N GLU A 59 -5.75 -11.29 -19.91
CA GLU A 59 -5.13 -10.48 -20.95
C GLU A 59 -3.70 -10.94 -21.25
N LEU A 60 -2.87 -11.18 -20.22
CA LEU A 60 -1.50 -11.67 -20.37
C LEU A 60 -1.41 -13.05 -21.03
N ILE A 61 -2.34 -13.95 -20.73
CA ILE A 61 -2.34 -15.32 -21.26
C ILE A 61 -3.13 -15.41 -22.59
N GLY A 62 -3.82 -14.34 -23.00
CA GLY A 62 -4.58 -14.28 -24.26
C GLY A 62 -5.81 -15.22 -24.30
N LEU A 63 -6.21 -15.79 -23.16
CA LEU A 63 -7.29 -16.76 -23.07
C LEU A 63 -8.64 -16.07 -22.83
N LYS A 64 -9.32 -15.68 -23.92
CA LYS A 64 -10.68 -15.12 -23.89
C LYS A 64 -11.80 -16.16 -23.71
N THR A 65 -11.49 -17.45 -23.63
CA THR A 65 -12.46 -18.55 -23.53
C THR A 65 -12.96 -18.74 -22.09
N ARG A 66 -14.21 -19.23 -21.91
CA ARG A 66 -14.83 -19.49 -20.60
C ARG A 66 -13.99 -20.41 -19.68
N THR A 67 -13.25 -21.34 -20.27
CA THR A 67 -12.27 -22.21 -19.57
C THR A 67 -11.03 -21.44 -19.10
N GLY A 68 -10.53 -20.50 -19.90
CA GLY A 68 -9.45 -19.58 -19.51
C GLY A 68 -9.84 -18.67 -18.35
N ALA A 69 -11.11 -18.26 -18.29
CA ALA A 69 -11.62 -17.47 -17.18
C ALA A 69 -11.62 -18.24 -15.85
N VAL A 70 -11.98 -19.53 -15.87
CA VAL A 70 -11.96 -20.39 -14.67
C VAL A 70 -10.52 -20.65 -14.23
N LEU A 71 -9.61 -20.95 -15.17
CA LEU A 71 -8.21 -21.20 -14.87
C LEU A 71 -7.50 -19.95 -14.31
N ALA A 72 -7.75 -18.78 -14.90
CA ALA A 72 -7.26 -17.51 -14.38
C ALA A 72 -7.79 -17.22 -12.98
N THR A 73 -9.06 -17.54 -12.70
CA THR A 73 -9.64 -17.37 -11.35
C THR A 73 -8.94 -18.26 -10.32
N PHE A 74 -8.69 -19.54 -10.65
CA PHE A 74 -7.95 -20.45 -9.78
C PHE A 74 -6.54 -19.97 -9.50
N ILE A 75 -5.82 -19.49 -10.52
CA ILE A 75 -4.45 -18.95 -10.34
C ILE A 75 -4.47 -17.66 -9.51
N THR A 76 -5.43 -16.77 -9.75
CA THR A 76 -5.59 -15.54 -8.97
C THR A 76 -5.92 -15.81 -7.50
N LEU A 77 -6.74 -16.83 -7.22
CA LEU A 77 -7.08 -17.24 -5.86
C LEU A 77 -5.96 -18.06 -5.18
N ALA A 78 -5.11 -18.73 -5.96
CA ALA A 78 -4.00 -19.53 -5.43
C ALA A 78 -2.96 -18.66 -4.71
N LEU A 79 -2.70 -17.44 -5.17
CA LEU A 79 -1.72 -16.55 -4.54
C LEU A 79 -2.17 -16.08 -3.13
N PRO A 80 -3.39 -15.51 -2.94
CA PRO A 80 -3.92 -15.22 -1.60
C PRO A 80 -4.02 -16.46 -0.71
N MET A 81 -4.45 -17.60 -1.28
CA MET A 81 -4.57 -18.86 -0.55
C MET A 81 -3.22 -19.37 -0.06
N ALA A 82 -2.18 -19.34 -0.91
CA ALA A 82 -0.84 -19.74 -0.54
C ALA A 82 -0.27 -18.85 0.57
N VAL A 83 -0.48 -17.54 0.49
CA VAL A 83 -0.06 -16.60 1.55
C VAL A 83 -0.77 -16.93 2.87
N LEU A 84 -2.07 -17.21 2.86
CA LEU A 84 -2.83 -17.59 4.06
C LEU A 84 -2.43 -18.95 4.64
N MET A 85 -2.04 -19.92 3.81
CA MET A 85 -1.58 -21.24 4.27
C MET A 85 -0.15 -21.23 4.83
N ILE A 86 0.70 -20.31 4.35
CA ILE A 86 2.11 -20.19 4.77
C ILE A 86 2.25 -19.34 6.04
N THR A 87 1.35 -18.36 6.23
CA THR A 87 1.38 -17.48 7.40
C THR A 87 0.67 -18.14 8.58
N LYS A 88 1.22 -17.99 9.80
CA LYS A 88 0.55 -18.47 11.03
C LYS A 88 -0.70 -17.61 11.32
N GLU A 89 -1.47 -17.97 12.35
CA GLU A 89 -2.82 -17.48 12.75
C GLU A 89 -3.17 -15.98 12.57
N LYS A 90 -2.21 -15.11 12.25
CA LYS A 90 -2.40 -13.68 12.02
C LYS A 90 -1.69 -13.14 10.75
N GLY A 91 -1.71 -13.87 9.64
CA GLY A 91 -1.12 -13.43 8.35
C GLY A 91 -1.59 -12.05 7.85
N TYR A 92 -2.82 -11.63 8.23
CA TYR A 92 -3.33 -10.29 7.93
C TYR A 92 -2.50 -9.15 8.57
N LEU A 93 -1.76 -9.42 9.66
CA LEU A 93 -0.90 -8.43 10.32
C LEU A 93 0.25 -7.98 9.42
N ILE A 94 0.66 -8.82 8.45
CA ILE A 94 1.69 -8.48 7.47
C ILE A 94 1.08 -7.64 6.33
N ALA A 95 -0.15 -7.99 5.94
CA ALA A 95 -0.86 -7.29 4.87
C ALA A 95 -1.12 -5.82 5.25
N TRP A 96 -1.35 -5.54 6.54
CA TRP A 96 -1.71 -4.20 7.01
C TRP A 96 -0.62 -3.14 6.74
N PRO A 97 0.66 -3.32 7.14
CA PRO A 97 1.72 -2.40 6.77
C PRO A 97 1.97 -2.31 5.27
N ILE A 98 1.92 -3.43 4.53
CA ILE A 98 2.09 -3.45 3.06
C ILE A 98 1.00 -2.62 2.37
N PHE A 99 -0.24 -2.76 2.82
CA PHE A 99 -1.38 -2.01 2.33
C PHE A 99 -1.20 -0.50 2.59
N GLY A 100 -0.78 -0.15 3.80
CA GLY A 100 -0.48 1.23 4.18
C GLY A 100 0.62 1.86 3.31
N THR A 101 1.77 1.18 3.15
CA THR A 101 2.89 1.69 2.34
C THR A 101 2.55 1.79 0.86
N SER A 102 1.81 0.81 0.31
CA SER A 102 1.35 0.84 -1.08
C SER A 102 0.43 2.04 -1.36
N ASN A 103 -0.48 2.35 -0.42
CA ASN A 103 -1.37 3.51 -0.56
C ASN A 103 -0.60 4.84 -0.49
N GLN A 104 0.41 4.94 0.37
CA GLN A 104 1.26 6.13 0.44
C GLN A 104 2.07 6.31 -0.85
N LEU A 105 2.55 5.22 -1.46
CA LEU A 105 3.24 5.26 -2.75
C LEU A 105 2.30 5.72 -3.88
N LEU A 106 1.07 5.19 -3.93
CA LEU A 106 0.06 5.61 -4.90
C LEU A 106 -0.33 7.09 -4.72
N ALA A 107 -0.50 7.55 -3.50
CA ALA A 107 -0.78 8.95 -3.19
C ALA A 107 0.35 9.88 -3.69
N SER A 108 1.62 9.48 -3.51
CA SER A 108 2.77 10.22 -4.05
C SER A 108 2.72 10.29 -5.59
N LEU A 109 2.39 9.18 -6.26
CA LEU A 109 2.22 9.15 -7.72
C LEU A 109 1.11 10.09 -8.21
N THR A 110 -0.03 10.11 -7.53
CA THR A 110 -1.15 11.00 -7.87
C THR A 110 -0.77 12.47 -7.67
N LEU A 111 -0.09 12.79 -6.56
CA LEU A 111 0.39 14.15 -6.30
C LEU A 111 1.47 14.60 -7.29
N LEU A 112 2.31 13.68 -7.78
CA LEU A 112 3.23 13.95 -8.88
C LEU A 112 2.45 14.31 -10.15
N ALA A 113 1.47 13.50 -10.55
CA ALA A 113 0.65 13.77 -11.73
C ALA A 113 -0.06 15.13 -11.64
N LEU A 114 -0.62 15.45 -10.47
CA LEU A 114 -1.21 16.76 -10.18
C LEU A 114 -0.19 17.89 -10.26
N SER A 115 1.01 17.70 -9.70
CA SER A 115 2.09 18.69 -9.78
C SER A 115 2.46 19.00 -11.22
N VAL A 116 2.61 17.96 -12.06
CA VAL A 116 2.92 18.11 -13.48
C VAL A 116 1.79 18.80 -14.23
N TYR A 117 0.53 18.47 -13.92
CA TYR A 117 -0.64 19.13 -14.47
C TYR A 117 -0.63 20.63 -14.13
N LEU A 118 -0.42 21.00 -12.87
CA LEU A 118 -0.36 22.41 -12.44
C LEU A 118 0.76 23.19 -13.14
N VAL A 119 1.95 22.60 -13.27
CA VAL A 119 3.07 23.23 -14.01
C VAL A 119 2.68 23.48 -15.46
N ARG A 120 2.00 22.52 -16.12
CA ARG A 120 1.55 22.68 -17.52
C ARG A 120 0.45 23.72 -17.68
N THR A 121 -0.44 23.84 -16.71
CA THR A 121 -1.50 24.86 -16.72
C THR A 121 -1.00 26.23 -16.22
N LYS A 122 0.32 26.41 -16.03
CA LYS A 122 0.95 27.63 -15.50
C LYS A 122 0.39 28.08 -14.13
N LYS A 123 -0.14 27.14 -13.33
CA LYS A 123 -0.60 27.38 -11.95
C LYS A 123 0.52 27.04 -10.97
N ASN A 124 0.51 27.66 -9.79
CA ASN A 124 1.55 27.44 -8.79
C ASN A 124 1.55 25.97 -8.29
N PRO A 125 2.58 25.17 -8.62
CA PRO A 125 2.60 23.74 -8.28
C PRO A 125 2.95 23.47 -6.81
N LEU A 126 3.35 24.48 -6.03
CA LEU A 126 3.76 24.31 -4.63
C LEU A 126 2.70 23.60 -3.78
N PHE A 127 1.42 23.85 -4.03
CA PHE A 127 0.32 23.21 -3.31
C PHE A 127 0.22 21.70 -3.51
N ALA A 128 0.76 21.17 -4.61
CA ALA A 128 0.82 19.73 -4.89
C ALA A 128 2.20 19.13 -4.58
N VAL A 129 3.28 19.88 -4.87
CA VAL A 129 4.66 19.44 -4.64
C VAL A 129 4.99 19.31 -3.16
N LEU A 130 4.50 20.21 -2.30
CA LEU A 130 4.78 20.16 -0.87
C LEU A 130 4.17 18.90 -0.22
N PRO A 131 2.85 18.59 -0.40
CA PRO A 131 2.29 17.32 0.04
C PRO A 131 2.96 16.10 -0.59
N MET A 132 3.39 16.19 -1.86
CA MET A 132 4.07 15.09 -2.54
C MET A 132 5.38 14.71 -1.82
N ILE A 133 6.24 15.70 -1.54
CA ILE A 133 7.51 15.47 -0.84
C ILE A 133 7.26 14.92 0.56
N PHE A 134 6.31 15.51 1.28
CA PHE A 134 5.93 15.03 2.61
C PHE A 134 5.52 13.55 2.57
N MET A 135 4.58 13.18 1.70
CA MET A 135 4.13 11.80 1.55
C MET A 135 5.29 10.87 1.19
N MET A 136 6.17 11.29 0.29
CA MET A 136 7.31 10.49 -0.16
C MET A 136 8.31 10.19 0.98
N VAL A 137 8.58 11.17 1.86
CA VAL A 137 9.42 10.96 3.05
C VAL A 137 8.81 9.92 3.98
N PHE A 138 7.51 10.01 4.26
CA PHE A 138 6.82 9.05 5.11
C PHE A 138 6.73 7.65 4.50
N THR A 139 6.57 7.55 3.18
CA THR A 139 6.62 6.26 2.45
C THR A 139 7.98 5.59 2.62
N ILE A 140 9.08 6.31 2.40
CA ILE A 140 10.44 5.77 2.56
C ILE A 140 10.67 5.35 4.01
N TRP A 141 10.29 6.19 4.96
CA TRP A 141 10.41 5.89 6.39
C TRP A 141 9.66 4.61 6.76
N SER A 142 8.41 4.47 6.32
CA SER A 142 7.59 3.29 6.59
C SER A 142 8.14 2.02 5.93
N LEU A 143 8.69 2.13 4.71
CA LEU A 143 9.32 1.00 4.02
C LEU A 143 10.60 0.55 4.72
N ILE A 144 11.42 1.48 5.22
CA ILE A 144 12.62 1.14 6.02
C ILE A 144 12.23 0.38 7.28
N GLN A 145 11.20 0.85 8.01
CA GLN A 145 10.70 0.17 9.21
C GLN A 145 10.17 -1.24 8.90
N GLN A 146 9.59 -1.43 7.71
CA GLN A 146 9.09 -2.72 7.25
C GLN A 146 10.21 -3.70 6.87
N ILE A 147 11.33 -3.21 6.32
CA ILE A 147 12.47 -4.04 5.89
C ILE A 147 13.43 -4.36 7.04
N MET A 148 13.58 -3.45 8.01
CA MET A 148 14.49 -3.58 9.14
C MET A 148 14.39 -4.93 9.90
N PRO A 149 13.21 -5.47 10.25
CA PRO A 149 13.12 -6.78 10.92
C PRO A 149 13.64 -7.93 10.05
N LEU A 150 13.46 -7.88 8.72
CA LEU A 150 14.05 -8.85 7.80
C LEU A 150 15.58 -8.72 7.77
N ALA A 151 16.10 -7.50 7.70
CA ALA A 151 17.55 -7.24 7.67
C ALA A 151 18.27 -7.68 8.96
N LEU A 152 17.61 -7.53 10.11
CA LEU A 152 18.13 -7.98 11.41
C LEU A 152 18.08 -9.49 11.55
N LEU A 153 17.04 -10.15 11.02
CA LEU A 153 16.90 -11.61 11.03
C LEU A 153 17.68 -12.30 9.90
N ALA A 154 18.13 -11.58 8.86
CA ALA A 154 18.92 -12.13 7.76
C ALA A 154 20.23 -12.80 8.24
N ARG A 155 20.84 -12.30 9.32
CA ARG A 155 22.08 -12.83 9.90
C ARG A 155 21.84 -14.20 10.54
N PRO A 156 20.93 -14.38 11.53
CA PRO A 156 20.63 -15.71 12.08
C PRO A 156 19.95 -16.66 11.08
N LEU A 157 19.27 -16.16 10.04
CA LEU A 157 18.73 -16.98 8.95
C LEU A 157 19.80 -17.65 8.10
N ALA A 158 20.89 -16.94 7.78
CA ALA A 158 22.04 -17.51 7.08
C ALA A 158 22.74 -18.62 7.89
N PHE A 159 22.56 -18.64 9.21
CA PHE A 159 23.07 -19.68 10.12
C PHE A 159 22.04 -20.78 10.45
N GLY A 160 20.97 -20.93 9.66
CA GLY A 160 20.05 -22.07 9.76
C GLY A 160 18.92 -21.91 10.79
N ALA A 161 18.67 -20.71 11.31
CA ALA A 161 17.51 -20.46 12.16
C ALA A 161 16.19 -20.55 11.36
N LYS A 162 15.13 -21.08 11.97
CA LYS A 162 13.80 -21.17 11.34
C LYS A 162 13.26 -19.76 11.07
N ALA A 163 13.12 -19.41 9.79
CA ALA A 163 12.47 -18.18 9.37
C ALA A 163 11.01 -18.16 9.78
N GLN A 164 10.57 -17.07 10.41
CA GLN A 164 9.14 -16.78 10.47
C GLN A 164 8.72 -16.32 9.06
N PRO A 165 7.84 -17.07 8.36
CA PRO A 165 7.45 -16.74 6.98
C PRO A 165 6.90 -15.31 6.85
N ASP A 166 6.24 -14.85 7.92
CA ASP A 166 5.62 -13.55 8.04
C ASP A 166 6.59 -12.38 7.79
N VAL A 167 7.80 -12.47 8.37
CA VAL A 167 8.84 -11.44 8.23
C VAL A 167 9.49 -11.48 6.85
N VAL A 168 9.62 -12.68 6.27
CA VAL A 168 10.20 -12.87 4.93
C VAL A 168 9.28 -12.26 3.88
N ILE A 169 7.97 -12.54 3.93
CA ILE A 169 7.01 -11.99 2.98
C ILE A 169 6.95 -10.45 3.10
N GLY A 170 6.81 -9.93 4.31
CA GLY A 170 6.76 -8.49 4.55
C GLY A 170 8.01 -7.75 4.07
N GLY A 171 9.19 -8.31 4.33
CA GLY A 171 10.45 -7.69 3.91
C GLY A 171 10.72 -7.81 2.41
N VAL A 172 10.40 -8.94 1.77
CA VAL A 172 10.55 -9.09 0.30
C VAL A 172 9.63 -8.13 -0.44
N VAL A 173 8.35 -8.07 -0.07
CA VAL A 173 7.40 -7.11 -0.65
C VAL A 173 7.84 -5.67 -0.35
N GLY A 174 8.31 -5.40 0.87
CA GLY A 174 8.86 -4.10 1.24
C GLY A 174 10.05 -3.68 0.37
N ILE A 175 10.97 -4.60 0.05
CA ILE A 175 12.10 -4.32 -0.86
C ILE A 175 11.60 -3.99 -2.26
N ILE A 176 10.64 -4.76 -2.79
CA ILE A 176 10.04 -4.48 -4.10
C ILE A 176 9.42 -3.08 -4.11
N LEU A 177 8.64 -2.73 -3.08
CA LEU A 177 8.01 -1.41 -2.95
C LEU A 177 9.05 -0.30 -2.77
N LEU A 178 10.17 -0.56 -2.09
CA LEU A 178 11.27 0.40 -1.97
C LEU A 178 11.92 0.68 -3.32
N ILE A 179 12.18 -0.36 -4.13
CA ILE A 179 12.70 -0.18 -5.50
C ILE A 179 11.74 0.66 -6.33
N LEU A 180 10.44 0.35 -6.29
CA LEU A 180 9.41 1.14 -6.98
C LEU A 180 9.35 2.58 -6.47
N SER A 181 9.46 2.80 -5.17
CA SER A 181 9.51 4.14 -4.58
C SER A 181 10.74 4.93 -5.03
N MET A 182 11.91 4.29 -5.11
CA MET A 182 13.13 4.91 -5.62
C MET A 182 13.01 5.28 -7.09
N TRP A 183 12.39 4.41 -7.90
CA TRP A 183 12.10 4.74 -9.30
C TRP A 183 11.14 5.93 -9.39
N LEU A 184 10.09 5.96 -8.58
CA LEU A 184 9.14 7.06 -8.55
C LEU A 184 9.80 8.39 -8.18
N ILE A 185 10.75 8.41 -7.24
CA ILE A 185 11.55 9.60 -6.91
C ILE A 185 12.32 10.09 -8.14
N VAL A 186 13.02 9.19 -8.83
CA VAL A 186 13.79 9.52 -10.04
C VAL A 186 12.89 10.11 -11.13
N GLU A 187 11.74 9.49 -11.37
CA GLU A 187 10.79 9.98 -12.37
C GLU A 187 10.17 11.32 -11.95
N SER A 188 9.88 11.50 -10.66
CA SER A 188 9.36 12.75 -10.11
C SER A 188 10.32 13.91 -10.39
N VAL A 189 11.60 13.74 -10.04
CA VAL A 189 12.64 14.76 -10.25
C VAL A 189 12.83 15.03 -11.75
N ARG A 190 12.90 13.98 -12.57
CA ARG A 190 13.09 14.12 -14.03
C ARG A 190 11.93 14.87 -14.68
N VAL A 191 10.68 14.56 -14.31
CA VAL A 191 9.50 15.17 -14.94
C VAL A 191 9.32 16.62 -14.47
N LEU A 192 9.52 16.91 -13.18
CA LEU A 192 9.43 18.27 -12.66
C LEU A 192 10.49 19.20 -13.27
N THR A 193 11.75 18.76 -13.34
CA THR A 193 12.85 19.54 -13.94
C THR A 193 12.64 19.76 -15.44
N ARG A 194 12.25 18.71 -16.19
CA ARG A 194 11.99 18.83 -17.63
C ARG A 194 10.80 19.73 -17.95
N THR A 195 9.76 19.68 -17.13
CA THR A 195 8.57 20.52 -17.33
C THR A 195 8.88 21.97 -16.98
N HIS A 196 9.65 22.24 -15.93
CA HIS A 196 10.10 23.58 -15.59
C HIS A 196 10.94 24.23 -16.71
N ASN A 197 11.91 23.49 -17.28
CA ASN A 197 12.74 24.00 -18.37
C ASN A 197 11.93 24.33 -19.64
N LYS A 198 10.92 23.52 -19.98
CA LYS A 198 10.06 23.79 -21.15
C LYS A 198 9.18 25.03 -20.96
N THR A 199 8.66 25.25 -19.75
CA THR A 199 7.86 26.45 -19.46
C THR A 199 8.72 27.71 -19.49
N HIS A 200 9.98 27.64 -19.06
CA HIS A 200 10.92 28.75 -19.14
C HIS A 200 11.28 29.13 -20.58
N GLN A 201 11.54 28.14 -21.46
CA GLN A 201 11.87 28.37 -22.87
C GLN A 201 10.71 28.94 -23.71
N MET A 202 9.44 28.73 -23.32
CA MET A 202 8.28 29.33 -24.01
C MET A 202 8.00 30.78 -23.59
N ASN A 203 8.66 31.27 -22.53
CA ASN A 203 8.48 32.63 -22.01
C ASN A 203 9.68 33.54 -22.37
N THR A 204 10.70 33.03 -23.07
CA THR A 204 11.85 33.77 -23.64
C THR A 204 11.70 33.84 -25.15
#